data_AF-A0A0B5HPR1-F1
#
_entry.id   AF-A0A0B5HPR1-F1
#
_cell.length_a   1.000
_cell.length_b   1.000
_cell.length_c   1.000
_cell.angle_alpha   90.00
_cell.angle_beta   90.00
_cell.angle_gamma   90.00
#
_symmetry.space_group_name_H-M   'P 1'
#
loop_
_entity.id
_entity.type
_entity.pdbx_description
1 polymer ?
#
loop_
_entity_poly.entity_id
_entity_poly.type
_entity_poly.pdbx_seq_one_letter_code
_entity_poly.pdbx_strand_id
1 'polypeptide(L)'
;MGNRPIKKWRSGNIEVAVWSNEKEFNGGLVEFKTISLSRSYKKKDEEIWRNEVINLRRGDIPKIMVVLQKAQEELLLNQEQAEEEGGE
;
A
#
# COMPACT_ATOMS: atom_id res chain seq x y z
N MET A 1 -4.16 -5.51 -24.48
CA MET A 1 -2.85 -5.60 -23.80
C MET A 1 -3.00 -4.92 -22.44
N GLY A 2 -2.75 -5.62 -21.34
CA GLY A 2 -2.93 -5.06 -20.00
C GLY A 2 -1.93 -3.93 -19.75
N ASN A 3 -2.43 -2.83 -19.20
CA ASN A 3 -1.60 -1.69 -18.83
C ASN A 3 -0.53 -2.17 -17.84
N ARG A 4 0.76 -1.97 -18.15
CA ARG A 4 1.84 -2.39 -17.26
C ARG A 4 2.14 -1.26 -16.28
N PRO A 5 2.47 -1.57 -15.02
CA PRO A 5 2.88 -0.54 -14.08
C PRO A 5 4.19 0.08 -14.55
N ILE A 6 4.27 1.41 -14.48
CA ILE A 6 5.46 2.21 -14.81
C ILE A 6 6.63 1.80 -13.91
N LYS A 7 6.34 1.62 -12.63
CA LYS A 7 7.33 1.32 -11.59
C LYS A 7 6.69 0.55 -10.46
N LYS A 8 7.49 -0.30 -9.80
CA LYS A 8 7.11 -1.02 -8.60
C LYS A 8 8.22 -0.95 -7.56
N TRP A 9 7.82 -1.00 -6.30
CA TRP A 9 8.69 -1.19 -5.15
C TRP A 9 8.07 -2.23 -4.23
N ARG A 10 8.90 -3.03 -3.56
CA ARG A 10 8.46 -4.08 -2.65
C ARG A 10 9.29 -4.06 -1.37
N SER A 11 8.63 -4.26 -0.24
CA SER A 11 9.24 -4.50 1.06
C SER A 11 8.52 -5.67 1.71
N GLY A 12 9.20 -6.82 1.81
CA GLY A 12 8.58 -8.06 2.27
C GLY A 12 7.36 -8.44 1.43
N ASN A 13 6.22 -8.61 2.11
CA ASN A 13 4.95 -8.98 1.49
C ASN A 13 4.10 -7.77 1.04
N ILE A 14 4.60 -6.54 1.17
CA ILE A 14 3.95 -5.32 0.73
C ILE A 14 4.59 -4.82 -0.56
N GLU A 15 3.78 -4.47 -1.56
CA GLU A 15 4.21 -3.89 -2.84
C GLU A 15 3.42 -2.61 -3.16
N VAL A 16 4.10 -1.62 -3.72
CA VAL A 16 3.48 -0.44 -4.32
C VAL A 16 3.80 -0.43 -5.80
N ALA A 17 2.79 -0.21 -6.63
CA ALA A 17 2.94 -0.04 -8.07
C ALA A 17 2.32 1.28 -8.55
N VAL A 18 3.00 1.96 -9.47
CA VAL A 18 2.52 3.19 -10.13
C VAL A 18 2.08 2.86 -11.54
N TRP A 19 0.91 3.34 -11.94
CA TRP A 19 0.27 3.07 -13.22
C TRP A 19 0.06 4.39 -13.97
N SER A 20 0.29 4.39 -15.29
CA SER A 20 -0.15 5.49 -16.17
C SER A 20 -1.43 5.05 -16.84
N ASN A 21 -2.53 5.75 -16.59
CA ASN A 21 -3.80 5.46 -17.22
C ASN A 21 -4.19 6.62 -18.12
N GLU A 22 -4.94 6.31 -19.16
CA GLU A 22 -5.52 7.30 -20.04
C GLU A 22 -7.03 7.22 -19.91
N LYS A 23 -7.68 8.37 -19.92
CA LYS A 23 -9.14 8.48 -19.97
C LYS A 23 -9.52 9.56 -20.95
N GLU A 24 -10.49 9.24 -21.80
CA GLU A 24 -11.11 10.24 -22.65
C GLU A 24 -11.99 11.18 -21.83
N PHE A 25 -11.79 12.48 -22.00
CA PHE A 25 -12.54 13.52 -21.32
C PHE A 25 -12.75 14.70 -22.28
N ASN A 26 -14.01 15.06 -22.55
CA ASN A 26 -14.40 16.15 -23.43
C ASN A 26 -13.74 16.12 -24.82
N GLY A 27 -13.61 14.92 -25.41
CA GLY A 27 -13.00 14.73 -26.74
C GLY A 27 -11.48 14.81 -26.77
N GLY A 28 -10.82 14.88 -25.61
CA GLY A 28 -9.37 14.79 -25.47
C GLY A 28 -8.96 13.58 -24.61
N LEU A 29 -7.79 13.00 -24.90
CA LEU A 29 -7.16 11.98 -24.05
C LEU A 29 -6.42 12.67 -22.91
N VAL A 30 -6.79 12.34 -21.67
CA VAL A 30 -6.13 12.83 -20.46
C VAL A 30 -5.39 11.66 -19.81
N GLU A 31 -4.07 11.81 -19.67
CA GLU A 31 -3.24 10.88 -18.92
C GLU A 31 -3.25 11.23 -17.42
N PHE A 32 -3.42 10.23 -16.58
CA PHE A 32 -3.36 10.37 -15.13
C PHE A 32 -2.71 9.16 -14.47
N LYS A 33 -2.03 9.41 -13.34
CA LYS A 33 -1.33 8.37 -12.60
C LYS A 33 -2.15 7.87 -11.43
N THR A 34 -2.20 6.56 -11.27
CA THR A 34 -2.77 5.90 -10.07
C THR A 34 -1.72 5.03 -9.42
N ILE A 35 -2.00 4.62 -8.19
CA ILE A 35 -1.12 3.81 -7.37
C ILE A 35 -1.92 2.62 -6.85
N SER A 36 -1.30 1.46 -6.77
CA SER A 36 -1.85 0.32 -6.05
C SER A 36 -0.91 -0.08 -4.92
N LEU A 37 -1.44 -0.20 -3.71
CA LEU A 37 -0.77 -0.85 -2.59
C LEU A 37 -1.30 -2.27 -2.49
N SER A 38 -0.42 -3.26 -2.47
CA SER A 38 -0.80 -4.67 -2.33
C SER A 38 -0.10 -5.36 -1.18
N ARG A 39 -0.81 -6.29 -0.55
CA ARG A 39 -0.30 -7.21 0.46
C ARG A 39 -0.51 -8.63 0.00
N SER A 40 0.58 -9.39 -0.07
CA SER A 40 0.53 -10.83 -0.34
C SER A 40 0.51 -11.61 0.98
N TYR A 41 -0.30 -12.66 1.05
CA TYR A 41 -0.34 -13.55 2.20
C TYR A 41 -0.84 -14.94 1.82
N LYS A 42 -0.42 -15.93 2.60
CA LYS A 42 -0.92 -17.31 2.54
C LYS A 42 -1.70 -17.55 3.83
N LYS A 43 -2.92 -18.05 3.75
CA LYS A 43 -3.67 -18.45 4.95
C LYS A 43 -3.07 -19.73 5.51
N LYS A 44 -3.15 -19.90 6.82
CA LYS A 44 -2.78 -21.17 7.46
C LYS A 44 -3.63 -22.27 6.82
N ASP A 45 -2.98 -23.34 6.40
CA ASP A 45 -3.59 -24.53 5.77
C ASP A 45 -4.12 -24.38 4.33
N GLU A 46 -3.84 -23.27 3.64
CA GLU A 46 -4.16 -23.10 2.21
C GLU A 46 -2.88 -23.01 1.37
N GLU A 47 -2.74 -23.77 0.28
CA GLU A 47 -1.61 -23.64 -0.68
C GLU A 47 -1.69 -22.39 -1.58
N ILE A 48 -2.80 -21.64 -1.50
CA ILE A 48 -3.09 -20.53 -2.42
C ILE A 48 -2.59 -19.21 -1.82
N TRP A 49 -1.73 -18.52 -2.58
CA TRP A 49 -1.35 -17.15 -2.28
C TRP A 49 -2.48 -16.18 -2.61
N ARG A 50 -2.83 -15.34 -1.65
CA ARG A 50 -3.83 -14.29 -1.80
C ARG A 50 -3.14 -12.94 -1.87
N ASN A 51 -3.74 -12.01 -2.62
CA ASN A 51 -3.28 -10.64 -2.73
C ASN A 51 -4.45 -9.70 -2.43
N GLU A 52 -4.32 -8.89 -1.39
CA GLU A 52 -5.18 -7.73 -1.18
C GLU A 52 -4.59 -6.54 -1.91
N VAL A 53 -5.43 -5.78 -2.61
CA VAL A 53 -4.99 -4.61 -3.39
C VAL A 53 -5.91 -3.44 -3.10
N ILE A 54 -5.33 -2.30 -2.78
CA ILE A 54 -6.01 -1.03 -2.63
C ILE A 54 -5.50 -0.08 -3.71
N ASN A 55 -6.42 0.46 -4.49
CA ASN A 55 -6.11 1.46 -5.52
C ASN A 55 -6.32 2.87 -4.97
N LEU A 56 -5.33 3.72 -5.20
CA LEU A 56 -5.21 5.05 -4.62
C LEU A 56 -4.88 6.08 -5.71
N ARG A 57 -5.23 7.34 -5.45
CA ARG A 57 -4.85 8.47 -6.30
C ARG A 57 -3.53 9.04 -5.81
N ARG A 58 -2.84 9.76 -6.71
CA ARG A 58 -1.61 10.48 -6.36
C ARG A 58 -1.78 11.42 -5.15
N GLY A 59 -2.94 12.06 -5.01
CA GLY A 59 -3.24 12.97 -3.90
C GLY A 59 -3.40 12.29 -2.54
N ASP A 60 -3.57 10.97 -2.50
CA ASP A 60 -3.74 10.22 -1.25
C ASP A 60 -2.40 9.89 -0.59
N ILE A 61 -1.31 9.85 -1.36
CA ILE A 61 0.05 9.52 -0.86
C ILE A 61 0.45 10.35 0.36
N PRO A 62 0.47 11.70 0.32
CA PRO A 62 0.95 12.48 1.46
C PRO A 62 0.09 12.27 2.70
N LYS A 63 -1.23 12.10 2.52
CA LYS A 63 -2.17 11.83 3.62
C LYS A 63 -1.87 10.48 4.28
N ILE A 64 -1.66 9.46 3.46
CA ILE A 64 -1.31 8.10 3.91
C ILE A 64 0.03 8.10 4.64
N MET A 65 1.04 8.80 4.12
CA MET A 65 2.35 8.92 4.77
C MET A 65 2.23 9.50 6.19
N VAL A 66 1.44 10.57 6.37
CA VAL A 66 1.23 11.19 7.69
C VAL A 66 0.59 10.21 8.67
N VAL A 67 -0.49 9.52 8.28
CA VAL A 67 -1.17 8.60 9.20
C VAL A 67 -0.36 7.33 9.47
N LEU A 68 0.43 6.85 8.50
CA LEU A 68 1.34 5.72 8.71
C LEU A 68 2.49 6.08 9.67
N GLN A 69 3.03 7.30 9.58
CA GLN A 69 4.03 7.77 10.55
C GLN A 69 3.46 7.83 11.96
N LYS A 70 2.25 8.36 12.15
CA LYS A 70 1.59 8.38 13.47
C LYS A 70 1.29 6.98 14.01
N ALA A 71 0.83 6.08 13.15
CA ALA A 71 0.65 4.68 13.55
C ALA A 71 1.99 4.03 13.95
N GLN A 72 3.08 4.32 13.23
CA GLN A 72 4.40 3.81 13.58
C GLN A 72 4.91 4.36 14.92
N GLU A 73 4.76 5.66 15.16
CA GLU A 73 5.11 6.29 16.44
C GLU A 73 4.39 5.58 17.61
N GLU A 74 3.07 5.43 17.52
CA GLU A 74 2.24 4.77 18.54
C GLU A 74 2.69 3.32 18.79
N LEU A 75 2.89 2.54 17.72
CA LEU A 75 3.28 1.13 17.85
C LEU A 75 4.68 0.96 18.44
N LEU A 76 5.60 1.89 18.18
CA LEU A 76 6.94 1.85 18.74
C LEU A 76 6.93 2.21 20.24
N LEU A 77 6.24 3.28 20.61
CA LEU A 77 6.17 3.74 22.00
C LEU A 77 5.40 2.75 22.90
N ASN A 78 4.35 2.11 22.36
CA ASN A 78 3.56 1.15 23.13
C ASN A 78 4.23 -0.23 23.26
N GLN A 79 5.21 -0.56 22.40
CA GLN A 79 6.03 -1.76 22.59
C GLN A 79 6.87 -1.66 23.86
N GLU A 80 7.41 -0.48 24.16
CA GLU A 80 8.21 -0.24 25.38
C GLU A 80 7.35 -0.41 26.64
N GLN A 81 6.09 0.05 26.62
CA GLN A 81 5.17 -0.10 27.77
C GLN A 81 4.73 -1.55 28.01
N ALA A 82 4.46 -2.30 26.93
CA ALA A 82 4.03 -3.71 27.05
C ALA A 82 5.16 -4.65 27.50
N GLU A 83 6.42 -4.31 27.17
CA GLU A 83 7.59 -5.07 27.64
C GLU A 83 7.92 -4.78 29.11
N GLU A 84 7.60 -3.59 29.62
CA GLU A 84 7.77 -3.23 31.04
C GLU A 84 6.70 -3.84 31.97
N GLU A 85 5.45 -3.97 31.51
CA GLU A 85 4.34 -4.54 32.33
C GLU A 85 4.28 -6.08 32.34
N GLY A 86 5.01 -6.76 31.43
CA GLY A 86 5.06 -8.23 31.34
C GLY A 86 6.20 -8.89 32.13
N GLY A 87 6.94 -8.10 32.93
CA GLY A 87 8.17 -8.49 33.63
C GLY A 87 8.06 -8.68 35.14
N GLU A 88 6.90 -9.11 35.66
CA GLU A 88 6.72 -9.53 37.07
C GLU A 88 6.36 -11.01 37.21
#